data_AF-A0AAV2ADT0-F1
#
_entry.id   AF-A0AAV2ADT0-F1
#
_cell.length_a   1.000
_cell.length_b   1.000
_cell.length_c   1.000
_cell.angle_alpha   90.00
_cell.angle_beta   90.00
_cell.angle_gamma   90.00
#
_symmetry.space_group_name_H-M   'P 1'
#
loop_
_entity.id
_entity.type
_entity.pdbx_description
1 polymer ?
#
loop_
_entity_poly.entity_id
_entity_poly.type
_entity_poly.pdbx_seq_one_letter_code
_entity_poly.pdbx_strand_id
1 'polypeptide(L)'
;AKDCTKRILGKLLSTSLSLQYNWKGTRGVKLGFSTFILINKLIFGAVRNNIICSAATEVEVQEATKKWLMYAKDRDGGRNQRANLMANVIN
;
A
#
# COMPACT_ATOMS: atom_id res chain seq x y z
N ALA A 1 3.43 -9.61 -10.37
CA ALA A 1 3.44 -8.19 -9.93
C ALA A 1 3.02 -8.00 -8.47
N LYS A 2 1.76 -8.29 -8.11
CA LYS A 2 1.15 -7.98 -6.79
C LYS A 2 2.03 -8.27 -5.58
N ASP A 3 2.49 -9.51 -5.39
CA ASP A 3 3.22 -9.87 -4.16
C ASP A 3 4.63 -9.28 -4.10
N CYS A 4 5.29 -9.13 -5.26
CA CYS A 4 6.58 -8.43 -5.35
C CYS A 4 6.42 -6.97 -4.92
N THR A 5 5.42 -6.27 -5.46
CA THR A 5 5.10 -4.89 -5.07
C THR A 5 4.83 -4.78 -3.56
N LYS A 6 4.01 -5.67 -3.00
CA LYS A 6 3.70 -5.64 -1.56
C LYS A 6 4.93 -5.86 -0.67
N ARG A 7 5.85 -6.75 -1.07
CA ARG A 7 7.10 -6.99 -0.34
C ARG A 7 8.00 -5.75 -0.36
N ILE A 8 8.15 -5.12 -1.52
CA ILE A 8 8.92 -3.87 -1.67
C ILE A 8 8.29 -2.77 -0.80
N LEU A 9 6.98 -2.55 -0.90
CA LEU A 9 6.28 -1.54 -0.10
C LEU A 9 6.39 -1.82 1.41
N GLY A 10 6.33 -3.08 1.84
CA GLY A 10 6.51 -3.46 3.25
C GLY A 10 7.93 -3.25 3.79
N LYS A 11 8.93 -3.09 2.92
CA LYS A 11 10.28 -2.67 3.31
C LYS A 11 10.47 -1.16 3.24
N LEU A 12 9.74 -0.48 2.36
CA LEU A 12 9.86 0.95 2.11
C LEU A 12 9.05 1.80 3.11
N LEU A 13 7.86 1.34 3.50
CA LEU A 13 6.90 2.12 4.26
C LEU A 13 6.50 1.40 5.54
N SER A 14 6.58 2.12 6.67
CA SER A 14 5.96 1.66 7.91
C SER A 14 4.44 1.69 7.82
N THR A 15 3.75 1.00 8.72
CA THR A 15 2.29 1.10 8.84
C THR A 15 1.86 2.53 9.17
N SER A 16 2.54 3.20 10.11
CA SER A 16 2.23 4.58 10.51
C SER A 16 2.34 5.56 9.34
N LEU A 17 3.36 5.40 8.48
CA LEU A 17 3.49 6.20 7.28
C LEU A 17 2.41 5.85 6.27
N SER A 18 2.18 4.56 6.02
CA SER A 18 1.16 4.08 5.07
C SER A 18 -0.25 4.59 5.37
N LEU A 19 -0.59 4.80 6.64
CA LEU A 19 -1.89 5.34 7.06
C LEU A 19 -2.13 6.77 6.56
N GLN A 20 -1.07 7.57 6.39
CA GLN A 20 -1.14 8.97 5.96
C GLN A 20 -1.37 9.11 4.44
N TYR A 21 -1.20 8.04 3.68
CA TYR A 21 -1.29 8.07 2.22
C TYR A 21 -2.45 7.23 1.69
N ASN A 22 -2.93 7.62 0.52
CA ASN A 22 -3.51 6.72 -0.47
C ASN A 22 -2.92 7.08 -1.84
N TRP A 23 -3.36 6.46 -2.93
CA TRP A 23 -2.74 6.73 -4.23
C TRP A 23 -2.90 8.18 -4.70
N LYS A 24 -4.13 8.71 -4.73
CA LYS A 24 -4.46 10.04 -5.31
C LYS A 24 -4.35 11.18 -4.30
N GLY A 25 -4.43 10.88 -3.02
CA GLY A 25 -4.75 11.80 -1.94
C GLY A 25 -6.26 11.93 -1.72
N THR A 26 -6.62 12.44 -0.56
CA THR A 26 -7.99 12.83 -0.19
C THR A 26 -7.91 14.19 0.48
N ARG A 27 -8.59 15.20 -0.07
CA ARG A 27 -8.54 16.63 0.31
C ARG A 27 -8.32 16.84 1.83
N GLY A 28 -7.08 17.13 2.23
CA GLY A 28 -6.68 17.40 3.61
C GLY A 28 -6.59 16.20 4.57
N VAL A 29 -7.04 15.01 4.19
CA VAL A 29 -7.07 13.81 5.05
C VAL A 29 -5.92 12.85 4.75
N LYS A 30 -5.65 12.60 3.47
CA LYS A 30 -4.56 11.72 3.03
C LYS A 30 -3.74 12.38 1.94
N LEU A 31 -2.43 12.22 2.04
CA LEU A 31 -1.50 12.66 1.01
C LEU A 31 -1.52 11.68 -0.18
N GLY A 32 -1.25 12.19 -1.38
CA GLY A 32 -1.23 11.38 -2.59
C GLY A 32 0.13 10.74 -2.83
N PHE A 33 0.22 9.41 -2.72
CA PHE A 33 1.46 8.68 -2.98
C PHE A 33 1.92 8.78 -4.43
N SER A 34 0.99 9.03 -5.37
CA SER A 34 1.32 9.25 -6.79
C SER A 34 2.19 10.48 -7.04
N THR A 35 2.25 11.44 -6.10
CA THR A 35 3.06 12.65 -6.27
C THR A 35 4.55 12.38 -6.09
N PHE A 36 4.94 11.27 -5.45
CA PHE A 36 6.35 10.87 -5.32
C PHE A 36 6.84 10.18 -6.60
N ILE A 37 7.05 10.95 -7.66
CA ILE A 37 7.40 10.44 -9.00
C ILE A 37 8.63 9.53 -8.96
N LEU A 38 9.71 9.96 -8.27
CA LEU A 38 10.95 9.20 -8.17
C LEU A 38 10.79 7.89 -7.39
N ILE A 39 9.98 7.90 -6.32
CA ILE A 39 9.69 6.70 -5.54
C ILE A 39 8.87 5.71 -6.36
N ASN A 40 7.86 6.18 -7.11
CA ASN A 40 7.08 5.32 -7.99
C ASN A 40 7.95 4.71 -9.09
N LYS A 41 8.84 5.50 -9.72
CA LYS A 41 9.81 5.00 -10.70
C LYS A 41 10.75 3.94 -10.11
N LEU A 42 11.23 4.17 -8.88
CA LEU A 42 12.05 3.19 -8.15
C LEU A 42 11.27 1.89 -7.91
N ILE A 43 10.01 1.97 -7.47
CA ILE A 43 9.17 0.79 -7.24
C ILE A 43 8.95 0.02 -8.55
N PHE A 44 8.64 0.71 -9.66
CA PHE A 44 8.47 0.07 -10.97
C PHE A 44 9.75 -0.65 -11.42
N GLY A 45 10.90 0.01 -11.30
CA GLY A 45 12.20 -0.58 -11.62
C GLY A 45 12.51 -1.79 -10.74
N ALA A 46 12.30 -1.68 -9.43
CA ALA A 46 12.57 -2.77 -8.47
C ALA A 46 11.66 -3.99 -8.71
N VAL A 47 10.38 -3.79 -9.06
CA VAL A 47 9.48 -4.89 -9.42
C VAL A 47 9.95 -5.58 -10.70
N ARG A 48 10.34 -4.81 -11.74
CA ARG A 48 10.77 -5.36 -13.02
C ARG A 48 12.15 -6.01 -12.98
N ASN A 49 13.01 -5.59 -12.05
CA ASN A 49 14.30 -6.21 -11.82
C ASN A 49 14.17 -7.57 -11.09
N ASN A 50 13.00 -7.88 -10.53
CA ASN A 50 12.73 -9.21 -10.00
C ASN A 50 12.34 -10.16 -11.15
N ILE A 51 13.11 -11.24 -11.35
CA ILE A 51 12.91 -12.17 -12.48
C ILE A 51 11.50 -12.73 -12.60
N ILE A 52 10.80 -12.93 -11.48
CA ILE A 52 9.42 -13.48 -11.45
C ILE A 52 8.39 -12.42 -11.88
N CYS A 53 8.71 -11.13 -11.74
CA CYS A 53 7.79 -10.02 -12.02
C CYS A 53 8.31 -9.06 -13.09
N SER A 54 9.26 -9.49 -13.91
CA SER A 54 9.93 -8.66 -14.92
C SER A 54 8.98 -8.08 -15.97
N ALA A 55 7.95 -8.84 -16.35
CA ALA A 55 6.92 -8.42 -17.30
C ALA A 55 5.80 -7.54 -16.71
N ALA A 56 5.89 -7.15 -15.42
CA ALA A 56 4.84 -6.36 -14.79
C ALA A 56 4.66 -4.99 -15.45
N THR A 57 3.42 -4.67 -15.78
CA THR A 57 3.01 -3.35 -16.28
C THR A 57 2.98 -2.32 -15.14
N GLU A 58 3.08 -1.03 -15.47
CA GLU A 58 2.99 0.02 -14.46
C GLU A 58 1.60 0.04 -13.80
N VAL A 59 0.56 -0.25 -14.58
CA VAL A 59 -0.83 -0.33 -14.10
C VAL A 59 -0.97 -1.42 -13.04
N GLU A 60 -0.41 -2.61 -13.26
CA GLU A 60 -0.47 -3.70 -12.27
C GLU A 60 0.24 -3.33 -10.96
N VAL A 61 1.40 -2.67 -11.06
CA VAL A 61 2.15 -2.23 -9.89
C VAL A 61 1.40 -1.10 -9.16
N GLN A 62 0.84 -0.15 -9.89
CA GLN A 62 0.01 0.91 -9.35
C GLN A 62 -1.22 0.37 -8.62
N GLU A 63 -1.95 -0.58 -9.22
CA GLU A 63 -3.11 -1.21 -8.59
C GLU A 63 -2.74 -2.00 -7.34
N ALA A 64 -1.60 -2.68 -7.36
CA ALA A 64 -1.06 -3.34 -6.18
C ALA A 64 -0.73 -2.32 -5.06
N THR A 65 -0.10 -1.19 -5.40
CA THR A 65 0.21 -0.11 -4.45
C THR A 65 -1.05 0.53 -3.87
N LYS A 66 -2.06 0.84 -4.70
CA LYS A 66 -3.38 1.34 -4.27
C LYS A 66 -4.00 0.43 -3.22
N LYS A 67 -4.15 -0.86 -3.54
CA LYS A 67 -4.73 -1.85 -2.63
C LYS A 67 -3.89 -1.99 -1.37
N TRP A 68 -2.57 -2.02 -1.49
CA TRP A 68 -1.69 -2.10 -0.34
C TRP A 68 -1.91 -0.90 0.60
N LEU A 69 -1.83 0.34 0.13
CA LEU A 69 -2.09 1.53 0.96
C LEU A 69 -3.49 1.55 1.59
N MET A 70 -4.52 1.11 0.86
CA MET A 70 -5.89 1.01 1.37
C MET A 70 -6.00 0.09 2.59
N TYR A 71 -5.29 -1.04 2.58
CA TYR A 71 -5.29 -2.00 3.68
C TYR A 71 -4.25 -1.68 4.78
N ALA A 72 -3.66 -0.48 4.80
CA ALA A 72 -2.74 -0.09 5.87
C ALA A 72 -3.39 -0.18 7.26
N LYS A 73 -4.67 0.23 7.38
CA LYS A 73 -5.48 0.18 8.60
C LYS A 73 -5.76 -1.24 9.14
N ASP A 74 -5.45 -2.27 8.37
CA ASP A 74 -5.65 -3.67 8.77
C ASP A 74 -4.37 -4.28 9.39
N ARG A 75 -3.22 -3.65 9.18
CA ARG A 75 -1.92 -4.14 9.63
C ARG A 75 -1.74 -3.94 11.13
N ASP A 76 -0.73 -4.59 11.69
CA ASP A 76 -0.30 -4.46 13.09
C ASP A 76 -1.45 -4.68 14.09
N GLY A 77 -2.29 -5.67 13.81
CA GLY A 77 -3.45 -6.01 14.63
C GLY A 77 -4.69 -5.15 14.41
N GLY A 78 -4.63 -4.12 13.56
CA GLY A 78 -5.75 -3.21 13.28
C GLY A 78 -7.00 -3.93 12.76
N ARG A 79 -6.85 -5.03 12.01
CA ARG A 79 -7.99 -5.87 11.61
C ARG A 79 -8.73 -6.47 12.82
N ASN A 80 -7.99 -7.04 13.77
CA ASN A 80 -8.56 -7.69 14.95
C ASN A 80 -9.16 -6.65 15.90
N GLN A 81 -8.50 -5.50 16.07
CA GLN A 81 -9.03 -4.39 16.87
C GLN A 81 -10.39 -3.93 16.36
N ARG A 82 -10.56 -3.77 15.04
CA ARG A 82 -11.87 -3.42 14.47
C ARG A 82 -12.92 -4.51 14.66
N ALA A 83 -12.55 -5.76 14.47
CA ALA A 83 -13.47 -6.88 14.71
C ALA A 83 -13.97 -6.88 16.16
N ASN A 84 -13.07 -6.69 17.12
CA ASN A 84 -13.40 -6.63 18.55
C ASN A 84 -14.27 -5.40 18.89
N LEU A 85 -13.97 -4.23 18.30
CA LEU A 85 -14.79 -3.03 18.47
C LEU A 85 -16.22 -3.25 17.97
N MET A 86 -16.39 -3.88 16.80
CA MET A 86 -17.72 -4.18 16.26
C MET A 86 -18.47 -5.18 17.13
N ALA A 87 -17.79 -6.21 17.65
CA ALA A 87 -18.39 -7.18 18.56
C ALA A 87 -18.88 -6.53 19.87
N ASN A 88 -18.16 -5.54 20.40
CA ASN A 88 -18.53 -4.83 21.62
C ASN A 88 -19.68 -3.82 21.44
N VAL A 89 -19.98 -3.39 20.20
CA VAL A 89 -21.10 -2.48 19.91
C VAL A 89 -22.43 -3.23 19.76
N ILE A 90 -22.38 -4.54 19.51
CA ILE A 90 -23.55 -5.39 19.28
C ILE A 90 -24.03 -6.09 20.57
N ASN A 91 -23.21 -6.09 21.62
CA ASN A 91 -23.58 -6.54 22.98
C ASN A 91 -24.02 -5.36 23.83
#